data_AF-A0A2E3MHG3-F1
#
_entry.id   AF-A0A2E3MHG3-F1
#
_cell.length_a   1.000
_cell.length_b   1.000
_cell.length_c   1.000
_cell.angle_alpha   90.00
_cell.angle_beta   90.00
_cell.angle_gamma   90.00
#
_symmetry.space_group_name_H-M   'P 1'
#
loop_
_entity.id
_entity.type
_entity.pdbx_description
1 polymer ?
#
loop_
_entity_poly.entity_id
_entity_poly.type
_entity_poly.pdbx_seq_one_letter_code
_entity_poly.pdbx_strand_id
1 'polypeptide(L)'
;MKNSIMVELFAHERDFIIDLMGFYMLDELKEKLSKPKPNKDNFIKVKLDLYELETLIGDLSLEANHNKKRHVQEMAYEIAETLESAEFSLKRKMA
;
A
#
# COMPACT_ATOMS: atom_id res chain seq x y z
N MET A 1 -19.98 -5.52 2.56
CA MET A 1 -19.18 -4.39 3.09
C MET A 1 -17.81 -4.49 2.43
N LYS A 2 -17.31 -3.44 1.76
CA LYS A 2 -15.92 -3.46 1.27
C LYS A 2 -15.01 -3.45 2.50
N ASN A 3 -14.29 -4.55 2.74
CA ASN A 3 -13.33 -4.66 3.82
C ASN A 3 -12.14 -3.78 3.46
N SER A 4 -12.09 -2.58 4.05
CA SER A 4 -10.97 -1.66 3.85
C SER A 4 -10.01 -1.73 5.02
N ILE A 5 -8.72 -1.70 4.71
CA ILE A 5 -7.60 -1.75 5.63
C ILE A 5 -6.94 -0.37 5.67
N MET A 6 -6.50 0.06 6.84
CA MET A 6 -5.69 1.26 6.99
C MET A 6 -4.23 0.87 6.84
N VAL A 7 -3.55 1.47 5.88
CA VAL A 7 -2.13 1.26 5.62
C VAL A 7 -1.39 2.55 5.96
N GLU A 8 -0.26 2.41 6.63
CA GLU A 8 0.66 3.51 6.92
C GLU A 8 1.82 3.44 5.93
N LEU A 9 2.08 4.54 5.22
CA LEU A 9 3.17 4.64 4.24
C LEU A 9 4.05 5.81 4.64
N PHE A 10 5.35 5.70 4.41
CA PHE A 10 6.23 6.86 4.55
C PHE A 10 5.87 7.94 3.53
N ALA A 11 5.77 9.18 3.97
CA ALA A 11 5.34 10.27 3.12
C ALA A 11 6.35 10.60 2.00
N HIS A 12 7.63 10.32 2.20
CA HIS A 12 8.65 10.49 1.17
C HIS A 12 8.57 9.45 0.05
N GLU A 13 7.93 8.30 0.30
CA GLU A 13 7.69 7.24 -0.70
C GLU A 13 6.40 7.46 -1.49
N ARG A 14 5.55 8.40 -1.07
CA ARG A 14 4.26 8.67 -1.69
C ARG A 14 4.37 8.97 -3.19
N ASP A 15 5.27 9.88 -3.56
CA ASP A 15 5.39 10.34 -4.94
C ASP A 15 5.94 9.20 -5.83
N PHE A 16 6.90 8.41 -5.30
CA PHE A 16 7.39 7.19 -5.94
C PHE A 16 6.27 6.16 -6.18
N ILE A 17 5.43 5.90 -5.17
CA ILE A 17 4.30 4.98 -5.31
C ILE A 17 3.30 5.50 -6.35
N ILE A 18 2.96 6.78 -6.33
CA ILE A 18 2.05 7.38 -7.32
C ILE A 18 2.58 7.20 -8.75
N ASP A 19 3.88 7.43 -8.95
CA ASP A 19 4.55 7.27 -10.25
C ASP A 19 4.62 5.81 -10.69
N LEU A 20 4.91 4.90 -9.76
CA LEU A 20 4.93 3.45 -10.01
C LEU A 20 3.55 2.95 -10.47
N MET A 21 2.49 3.44 -9.82
CA MET A 21 1.10 3.13 -10.17
C MET A 21 0.63 3.86 -11.44
N GLY A 22 1.52 4.63 -12.08
CA GLY A 22 1.34 5.25 -13.40
C GLY A 22 0.84 4.28 -14.47
N PHE A 23 1.26 3.02 -14.41
CA PHE A 23 1.10 2.03 -15.48
C PHE A 23 -0.23 1.27 -15.48
N TYR A 24 -0.92 1.18 -14.34
CA TYR A 24 -2.22 0.53 -14.21
C TYR A 24 -3.31 1.58 -13.93
N MET A 25 -4.51 1.41 -14.50
CA MET A 25 -5.62 2.39 -14.44
C MET A 25 -6.23 2.53 -13.03
N LEU A 26 -5.45 3.00 -12.07
CA LEU A 26 -5.84 3.21 -10.67
C LEU A 26 -5.84 4.69 -10.32
N ASP A 27 -6.56 5.49 -11.11
CA ASP A 27 -6.74 6.93 -10.84
C ASP A 27 -7.35 7.15 -9.45
N GLU A 28 -8.21 6.23 -8.99
CA GLU A 28 -8.80 6.28 -7.64
C GLU A 28 -7.76 6.10 -6.53
N LEU A 29 -6.76 5.23 -6.72
CA LEU A 29 -5.70 4.99 -5.73
C LEU A 29 -4.70 6.14 -5.72
N LYS A 30 -4.33 6.66 -6.89
CA LYS A 30 -3.53 7.90 -6.99
C LYS A 30 -4.22 9.06 -6.27
N GLU A 31 -5.53 9.21 -6.46
CA GLU A 31 -6.31 10.23 -5.77
C GLU A 31 -6.33 10.01 -4.24
N LYS A 32 -6.46 8.76 -3.78
CA LYS A 32 -6.38 8.39 -2.35
C LYS A 32 -5.01 8.68 -1.75
N LEU A 33 -3.92 8.46 -2.50
CA LEU A 33 -2.54 8.73 -2.05
C LEU A 33 -2.19 10.21 -2.06
N SER A 34 -2.80 11.00 -2.94
CA SER A 34 -2.48 12.43 -3.11
C SER A 34 -3.09 13.35 -2.03
N LYS A 35 -4.16 12.89 -1.36
CA LYS A 35 -4.91 13.69 -0.37
C LYS A 35 -4.28 13.79 1.03
N PRO A 36 -3.73 12.71 1.62
CA PRO A 36 -3.27 12.71 3.00
C PRO A 36 -2.02 13.58 3.18
N LYS A 37 -1.97 14.33 4.28
CA LYS A 37 -0.75 15.01 4.73
C LYS A 37 0.05 14.10 5.67
N PRO A 38 1.39 14.19 5.66
CA PRO A 38 2.21 13.49 6.65
C PRO A 38 1.82 13.88 8.07
N ASN A 39 1.83 12.90 8.98
CA ASN A 39 1.75 13.13 10.41
C ASN A 39 3.11 13.56 11.00
N LYS A 40 3.20 13.71 12.33
CA LYS A 40 4.45 14.12 13.03
C LYS A 40 5.62 13.14 12.83
N ASP A 41 5.31 11.89 12.55
CA ASP A 41 6.28 10.80 12.34
C ASP A 41 6.57 10.58 10.84
N ASN A 42 6.13 11.49 9.97
CA ASN A 42 6.31 11.47 8.52
C ASN A 42 5.63 10.29 7.79
N PHE A 43 4.53 9.79 8.34
CA PHE A 43 3.66 8.79 7.70
C PHE A 43 2.38 9.42 7.14
N ILE A 44 1.90 8.87 6.03
CA ILE A 44 0.53 9.07 5.53
C ILE A 44 -0.30 7.82 5.85
N LYS A 45 -1.58 8.01 6.17
CA LYS A 45 -2.53 6.92 6.38
C LYS A 45 -3.50 6.87 5.22
N VAL A 46 -3.60 5.71 4.58
CA VAL A 46 -4.42 5.51 3.39
C VAL A 46 -5.35 4.33 3.63
N LYS A 47 -6.62 4.52 3.29
CA LYS A 47 -7.62 3.47 3.41
C LYS A 47 -7.79 2.78 2.07
N LEU A 48 -7.40 1.51 2.00
CA LEU A 48 -7.40 0.69 0.79
C LEU A 48 -8.32 -0.51 0.96
N ASP A 49 -9.02 -0.94 -0.09
CA ASP A 49 -9.61 -2.27 -0.10
C ASP A 49 -8.57 -3.36 -0.41
N LEU A 50 -8.96 -4.63 -0.26
CA LEU A 50 -8.06 -5.77 -0.45
C LEU A 50 -7.45 -5.79 -1.86
N TYR A 51 -8.24 -5.48 -2.88
CA TYR A 51 -7.78 -5.48 -4.27
C TYR A 51 -6.76 -4.37 -4.52
N GLU A 52 -7.01 -3.18 -3.99
CA GLU A 52 -6.07 -2.05 -4.03
C GLU A 52 -4.75 -2.39 -3.34
N LEU A 53 -4.82 -3.08 -2.20
CA LEU A 53 -3.66 -3.47 -1.41
C LEU A 53 -2.82 -4.55 -2.11
N GLU A 54 -3.47 -5.60 -2.63
CA GLU A 54 -2.82 -6.65 -3.43
C GLU A 54 -2.13 -6.08 -4.68
N THR A 55 -2.79 -5.12 -5.36
CA THR A 55 -2.22 -4.49 -6.55
C THR A 55 -0.97 -3.68 -6.20
N LEU A 56 -1.03 -2.88 -5.11
CA LEU A 56 0.13 -2.12 -4.64
C LEU A 56 1.31 -3.04 -4.29
N ILE A 57 1.06 -4.15 -3.57
CA ILE A 57 2.11 -5.14 -3.25
C ILE A 57 2.69 -5.75 -4.52
N GLY A 58 1.85 -6.07 -5.50
CA GLY A 58 2.26 -6.61 -6.80
C GLY A 58 3.19 -5.66 -7.56
N ASP A 59 2.80 -4.39 -7.67
CA ASP A 59 3.58 -3.36 -8.37
C ASP A 59 4.93 -3.12 -7.69
N LEU A 60 4.94 -2.99 -6.36
CA LEU A 60 6.18 -2.82 -5.59
C LEU A 60 7.09 -4.05 -5.72
N SER A 61 6.54 -5.25 -5.68
CA SER A 61 7.31 -6.49 -5.84
C SER A 61 7.92 -6.61 -7.23
N LEU A 62 7.18 -6.21 -8.27
CA LEU A 62 7.65 -6.21 -9.65
C LEU A 62 8.77 -5.18 -9.84
N GLU A 63 8.59 -3.96 -9.34
CA GLU A 63 9.59 -2.89 -9.36
C GLU A 63 10.86 -3.26 -8.60
N ALA A 64 10.72 -3.84 -7.41
CA ALA A 64 11.83 -4.33 -6.60
C ALA A 64 12.66 -5.38 -7.35
N ASN A 65 12.00 -6.33 -8.03
CA ASN A 65 12.65 -7.39 -8.80
C ASN A 65 13.30 -6.86 -10.09
N HIS A 66 12.61 -6.00 -10.84
CA HIS A 66 13.09 -5.46 -12.11
C HIS A 66 14.28 -4.51 -11.90
N ASN A 67 14.19 -3.62 -10.90
CA ASN A 67 15.18 -2.58 -10.66
C ASN A 67 16.18 -2.93 -9.54
N LYS A 68 16.08 -4.13 -8.96
CA LYS A 68 16.92 -4.62 -7.85
C LYS A 68 16.98 -3.66 -6.66
N LYS A 69 15.85 -2.98 -6.40
CA LYS A 69 15.73 -1.97 -5.35
C LYS A 69 15.32 -2.63 -4.03
N ARG A 70 16.31 -2.88 -3.17
CA ARG A 70 16.08 -3.51 -1.85
C ARG A 70 15.08 -2.76 -0.98
N HIS A 71 15.11 -1.42 -0.96
CA HIS A 71 14.17 -0.62 -0.18
C HIS A 71 12.71 -0.80 -0.64
N VAL A 72 12.48 -0.95 -1.95
CA VAL A 72 11.13 -1.22 -2.50
C VAL A 72 10.66 -2.62 -2.10
N GLN A 73 11.58 -3.59 -2.06
CA GLN A 73 11.27 -4.94 -1.59
C GLN A 73 10.87 -4.96 -0.11
N GLU A 74 11.61 -4.24 0.73
CA GLU A 74 11.31 -4.10 2.16
C GLU A 74 9.95 -3.43 2.37
N MET A 75 9.63 -2.40 1.58
CA MET A 75 8.31 -1.74 1.60
C MET A 75 7.17 -2.69 1.18
N ALA A 76 7.35 -3.47 0.11
CA ALA A 76 6.36 -4.46 -0.33
C ALA A 76 6.06 -5.48 0.78
N TYR A 77 7.11 -5.89 1.51
CA TYR A 77 7.01 -6.84 2.62
C TYR A 77 6.24 -6.26 3.82
N GLU A 78 6.55 -5.03 4.26
CA GLU A 78 5.84 -4.36 5.37
C GLU A 78 4.34 -4.19 5.09
N ILE A 79 3.99 -3.83 3.85
CA ILE A 79 2.61 -3.69 3.41
C ILE A 79 1.90 -5.06 3.37
N ALA A 80 2.60 -6.11 2.94
CA ALA A 80 2.07 -7.48 2.93
C ALA A 80 1.82 -8.02 4.36
N GLU A 81 2.72 -7.76 5.32
CA GLU A 81 2.49 -8.12 6.72
C GLU A 81 1.25 -7.41 7.32
N THR A 82 1.02 -6.16 6.91
CA THR A 82 -0.19 -5.41 7.30
C THR A 82 -1.46 -6.07 6.75
N LEU A 83 -1.42 -6.53 5.49
CA LEU A 83 -2.52 -7.27 4.86
C LEU A 83 -2.79 -8.58 5.62
N GLU A 84 -1.77 -9.41 5.85
CA GLU A 84 -1.91 -10.70 6.53
C GLU A 84 -2.48 -10.53 7.95
N SER A 85 -1.98 -9.55 8.70
CA SER A 85 -2.48 -9.21 10.03
C SER A 85 -3.95 -8.79 10.03
N ALA A 86 -4.36 -8.00 9.03
CA ALA A 86 -5.73 -7.57 8.86
C ALA A 86 -6.66 -8.74 8.47
N GLU A 87 -6.24 -9.60 7.54
CA GLU A 87 -6.98 -10.80 7.16
C GLU A 87 -7.17 -11.77 8.33
N PHE A 88 -6.11 -12.00 9.11
CA PHE A 88 -6.17 -12.86 10.28
C PHE A 88 -7.15 -12.33 11.32
N SER A 89 -7.17 -11.01 11.52
CA SER A 89 -8.10 -10.33 12.42
C SER A 89 -9.55 -10.41 11.93
N LEU A 90 -9.78 -10.34 10.62
CA LEU A 90 -11.11 -10.50 10.01
C LEU A 90 -11.63 -11.93 10.13
N LYS A 91 -10.79 -12.93 9.82
CA LYS A 91 -11.13 -14.35 9.94
C LYS A 91 -11.58 -14.72 11.36
N ARG A 92 -10.92 -14.17 12.39
CA ARG A 92 -11.31 -14.38 13.81
C ARG A 92 -12.62 -13.70 14.23
N LYS A 93 -13.07 -12.65 13.54
CA LYS A 93 -14.34 -11.96 13.87
C LYS A 93 -15.56 -12.61 13.21
N MET A 94 -15.33 -13.46 12.20
CA MET A 94 -16.38 -14.16 11.46
C MET A 94 -16.57 -15.62 11.90
N ALA A 95 -15.67 -16.12 12.76
CA ALA A 95 -15.75 -17.42 13.43
C ALA A 95 -16.43 -17.28 14.80
#